data_AF-A0A923E7G4-F1
#
_entry.id   AF-A0A923E7G4-F1
#
_cell.length_a   1.000
_cell.length_b   1.000
_cell.length_c   1.000
_cell.angle_alpha   90.00
_cell.angle_beta   90.00
_cell.angle_gamma   90.00
#
_symmetry.space_group_name_H-M   'P 1'
#
loop_
_entity.id
_entity.type
_entity.pdbx_description
1 polymer ?
#
loop_
_entity_poly.entity_id
_entity_poly.type
_entity_poly.pdbx_seq_one_letter_code
_entity_poly.pdbx_strand_id
1 'polypeptide(L)'
;MAENIKLNKQAFDNAILKLISYKNNLTTTKDNFNKVNVNLKEKWLGDGGTAFILSANVLEARFLKMIQELQEEINDLVSAKVSMFGLDSDLANCIAEAILGSVAGAVTTASTVATHMKNELNSK
;
A
#
# COMPACT_ATOMS: atom_id res chain seq x y z
N MET A 1 -14.51 -31.59 -3.91
CA MET A 1 -13.06 -31.88 -3.86
C MET A 1 -12.36 -30.54 -3.98
N ALA A 2 -11.92 -29.96 -2.86
CA ALA A 2 -11.25 -28.66 -2.87
C ALA A 2 -9.86 -28.85 -3.48
N GLU A 3 -9.59 -28.23 -4.62
CA GLU A 3 -8.24 -28.17 -5.16
C GLU A 3 -7.35 -27.53 -4.10
N ASN A 4 -6.35 -28.28 -3.68
CA ASN A 4 -5.38 -27.85 -2.69
C ASN A 4 -4.51 -26.78 -3.37
N ILE A 5 -4.93 -25.51 -3.33
CA ILE A 5 -4.15 -24.38 -3.85
C ILE A 5 -2.85 -24.40 -3.07
N LYS A 6 -1.77 -24.88 -3.70
CA LYS A 6 -0.41 -24.81 -3.15
C LYS A 6 0.02 -23.35 -3.14
N LEU A 7 -0.47 -22.60 -2.16
CA LEU A 7 -0.02 -21.24 -1.85
C LEU A 7 1.46 -21.33 -1.45
N ASN A 8 2.33 -20.75 -2.29
CA ASN A 8 3.74 -20.59 -1.97
C ASN A 8 4.06 -19.10 -1.81
N LYS A 9 5.14 -18.80 -1.07
CA LYS A 9 5.57 -17.42 -0.77
C LYS A 9 5.68 -16.53 -2.02
N GLN A 10 6.11 -17.10 -3.15
CA GLN A 10 6.26 -16.40 -4.41
C GLN A 10 4.91 -15.94 -5.00
N ALA A 11 3.84 -16.71 -4.82
CA ALA A 11 2.50 -16.31 -5.25
C ALA A 11 2.02 -15.07 -4.51
N PHE A 12 2.27 -14.99 -3.19
CA PHE A 12 2.00 -13.79 -2.38
C PHE A 12 2.84 -12.60 -2.85
N ASP A 13 4.13 -12.78 -3.06
CA ASP A 13 5.02 -11.72 -3.55
C ASP A 13 4.54 -11.14 -4.89
N ASN A 14 4.20 -12.01 -5.83
CA ASN A 14 3.69 -11.60 -7.14
C ASN A 14 2.35 -10.86 -7.03
N ALA A 15 1.46 -11.30 -6.15
CA ALA A 15 0.16 -10.66 -5.94
C ALA A 15 0.33 -9.27 -5.29
N ILE A 16 1.14 -9.15 -4.24
CA ILE A 16 1.46 -7.88 -3.56
C ILE A 16 2.06 -6.89 -4.56
N LEU A 17 3.03 -7.32 -5.38
CA LEU A 17 3.64 -6.46 -6.41
C LEU A 17 2.63 -5.95 -7.45
N LYS A 18 1.72 -6.82 -7.89
CA LYS A 18 0.64 -6.42 -8.82
C LYS A 18 -0.30 -5.40 -8.19
N LEU A 19 -0.71 -5.60 -6.95
CA LEU A 19 -1.59 -4.67 -6.23
C LEU A 19 -0.90 -3.31 -6.03
N ILE A 20 0.39 -3.29 -5.66
CA ILE A 20 1.18 -2.06 -5.59
C ILE A 20 1.23 -1.34 -6.94
N SER A 21 1.46 -2.08 -8.03
CA SER A 21 1.45 -1.51 -9.38
C SER A 21 0.09 -0.91 -9.74
N TYR A 22 -1.01 -1.60 -9.45
CA TYR A 22 -2.36 -1.09 -9.67
C TYR A 22 -2.64 0.16 -8.85
N LYS A 23 -2.24 0.18 -7.57
CA LYS A 23 -2.35 1.37 -6.72
C LYS A 23 -1.59 2.55 -7.31
N ASN A 24 -0.35 2.36 -7.75
CA ASN A 24 0.47 3.41 -8.35
C ASN A 24 -0.12 3.95 -9.66
N ASN A 25 -0.63 3.05 -10.52
CA ASN A 25 -1.33 3.44 -11.75
C ASN A 25 -2.60 4.24 -11.45
N LEU A 26 -3.35 3.83 -10.43
CA LEU A 26 -4.58 4.50 -10.00
C LEU A 26 -4.30 5.89 -9.43
N THR A 27 -3.28 6.03 -8.58
CA THR A 27 -2.79 7.32 -8.08
C THR A 27 -2.37 8.24 -9.23
N THR A 28 -1.56 7.73 -10.16
CA THR A 28 -1.12 8.49 -11.34
C THR A 28 -2.32 8.94 -12.19
N THR A 29 -3.32 8.08 -12.35
CA THR A 29 -4.54 8.40 -13.10
C THR A 29 -5.36 9.48 -12.39
N LYS A 30 -5.52 9.39 -11.06
CA LYS A 30 -6.16 10.43 -10.25
C LYS A 30 -5.46 11.78 -10.40
N ASP A 31 -4.13 11.79 -10.31
CA ASP A 31 -3.35 13.03 -10.36
C ASP A 31 -3.41 13.67 -11.75
N ASN A 32 -3.34 12.86 -12.82
CA ASN A 32 -3.55 13.32 -14.19
C ASN A 32 -4.97 13.86 -14.41
N PHE A 33 -5.99 13.14 -13.90
CA PHE A 33 -7.37 13.60 -13.95
C PHE A 33 -7.52 14.96 -13.25
N ASN A 34 -7.06 15.09 -12.01
CA ASN A 34 -7.14 16.32 -11.24
C ASN A 34 -6.43 17.48 -11.96
N LYS A 35 -5.23 17.24 -12.51
CA LYS A 35 -4.48 18.26 -13.26
C LYS A 35 -5.25 18.76 -14.48
N VAL A 36 -5.82 17.86 -15.28
CA VAL A 36 -6.63 18.23 -16.45
C VAL A 36 -7.90 18.96 -16.01
N ASN A 37 -8.51 18.50 -14.92
CA ASN A 37 -9.80 18.96 -14.48
C ASN A 37 -9.75 20.34 -13.81
N VAL A 38 -8.67 20.68 -13.10
CA VAL A 38 -8.42 22.05 -12.58
C VAL A 38 -8.44 23.07 -13.71
N ASN A 39 -7.76 22.79 -14.83
CA ASN A 39 -7.72 23.69 -15.98
C ASN A 39 -9.09 23.87 -16.66
N LEU A 40 -9.96 22.86 -16.57
CA LEU A 40 -11.30 22.89 -17.17
C LEU A 40 -12.33 23.55 -16.25
N LYS A 41 -12.24 23.36 -14.92
CA LYS A 41 -13.17 23.95 -13.94
C LYS A 41 -13.28 25.47 -14.07
N GLU A 42 -12.19 26.16 -14.38
CA GLU A 42 -12.16 27.62 -14.55
C GLU A 42 -12.83 28.11 -15.84
N LYS A 43 -13.09 27.23 -16.80
CA LYS A 43 -13.64 27.58 -18.11
C LYS A 43 -15.14 27.29 -18.25
N TRP A 44 -15.71 26.49 -17.35
CA TRP A 44 -17.10 26.06 -17.42
C TRP A 44 -17.97 26.91 -16.47
N LEU A 45 -18.89 27.69 -17.05
CA LEU A 45 -19.81 28.57 -16.33
C LEU A 45 -21.25 28.04 -16.37
N GLY A 46 -22.09 28.51 -15.44
CA GLY A 46 -23.51 28.14 -15.35
C GLY A 46 -23.76 26.71 -14.86
N ASP A 47 -24.99 26.22 -15.07
CA ASP A 47 -25.44 24.92 -14.55
C ASP A 47 -24.62 23.74 -15.10
N GLY A 48 -24.17 23.84 -16.36
CA GLY A 48 -23.27 22.86 -16.96
C GLY A 48 -21.90 22.78 -16.27
N GLY A 49 -21.35 23.92 -15.83
CA GLY A 49 -20.12 23.94 -15.04
C GLY A 49 -20.31 23.35 -13.64
N THR A 50 -21.47 23.61 -13.02
CA THR A 50 -21.83 23.00 -11.72
C THR A 50 -21.91 21.48 -11.83
N ALA A 51 -22.60 20.95 -12.85
CA ALA A 51 -22.70 19.50 -13.09
C ALA A 51 -21.33 18.86 -13.36
N PHE A 52 -20.46 19.54 -14.11
CA PHE A 52 -19.08 19.11 -14.35
C PHE A 52 -18.26 19.04 -13.06
N ILE A 53 -18.28 20.09 -12.23
CA ILE A 53 -17.57 20.15 -10.94
C ILE A 53 -18.04 19.02 -10.02
N LEU A 54 -19.36 18.82 -9.91
CA LEU A 54 -19.93 17.75 -9.09
C LEU A 54 -19.49 16.36 -9.56
N SER A 55 -19.59 16.10 -10.86
CA SER A 55 -19.19 14.81 -11.45
C SER A 55 -17.71 14.52 -11.21
N ALA A 56 -16.86 15.54 -11.35
CA ALA A 56 -15.45 15.42 -11.10
C ALA A 56 -15.12 15.14 -9.63
N ASN A 57 -15.79 15.82 -8.70
CA ASN A 57 -15.59 15.59 -7.27
C ASN A 57 -16.05 14.17 -6.87
N VAL A 58 -17.14 13.66 -7.44
CA VAL A 58 -17.58 12.27 -7.25
C VAL A 58 -16.53 11.28 -7.76
N LEU A 59 -15.95 11.55 -8.94
CA LEU A 59 -14.92 10.68 -9.50
C LEU A 59 -13.63 10.72 -8.68
N GLU A 60 -13.22 11.89 -8.20
CA GLU A 60 -12.07 12.06 -7.30
C GLU A 60 -12.27 11.26 -5.99
N ALA A 61 -13.44 11.36 -5.37
CA ALA A 61 -13.76 10.60 -4.16
C ALA A 61 -13.71 9.07 -4.42
N ARG A 62 -14.15 8.62 -5.60
CA ARG A 62 -14.05 7.20 -6.00
C ARG A 62 -12.60 6.74 -6.17
N PHE A 63 -11.74 7.58 -6.77
CA PHE A 63 -10.31 7.27 -6.85
C PHE A 63 -9.69 7.11 -5.48
N LEU A 64 -9.96 8.04 -4.56
CA LEU A 64 -9.43 7.98 -3.19
C LEU A 64 -9.88 6.71 -2.47
N LYS A 65 -11.17 6.37 -2.57
CA LYS A 65 -11.73 5.14 -1.99
C LYS A 65 -11.06 3.89 -2.54
N MET A 66 -10.91 3.77 -3.85
CA MET A 66 -10.26 2.61 -4.46
C MET A 66 -8.76 2.50 -4.13
N ILE A 67 -8.05 3.64 -4.01
CA ILE A 67 -6.65 3.65 -3.57
C ILE A 67 -6.55 3.13 -2.13
N GLN A 68 -7.47 3.55 -1.26
CA GLN A 68 -7.54 3.10 0.13
C GLN A 68 -7.85 1.59 0.21
N GLU A 69 -8.88 1.12 -0.50
CA GLU A 69 -9.26 -0.30 -0.54
C GLU A 69 -8.10 -1.17 -1.05
N LEU A 70 -7.35 -0.71 -2.07
CA LEU A 70 -6.15 -1.41 -2.53
C LEU A 70 -5.04 -1.43 -1.48
N GLN A 71 -4.88 -0.36 -0.70
CA GLN A 71 -3.91 -0.32 0.39
C GLN A 71 -4.28 -1.29 1.52
N GLU A 72 -5.56 -1.35 1.88
CA GLU A 72 -6.10 -2.30 2.87
C GLU A 72 -5.87 -3.75 2.41
N GLU A 73 -6.20 -4.07 1.16
CA GLU A 73 -5.96 -5.41 0.59
C GLU A 73 -4.46 -5.78 0.57
N ILE A 74 -3.57 -4.83 0.22
CA ILE A 74 -2.12 -5.05 0.29
C ILE A 74 -1.70 -5.39 1.73
N ASN A 75 -2.21 -4.65 2.72
CA ASN A 75 -1.88 -4.87 4.13
C ASN A 75 -2.37 -6.24 4.62
N ASP A 76 -3.59 -6.62 4.26
CA ASP A 76 -4.17 -7.92 4.60
C ASP A 76 -3.35 -9.06 3.97
N LEU A 77 -2.97 -8.91 2.70
CA LEU A 77 -2.21 -9.93 1.99
C LEU A 77 -0.77 -10.07 2.51
N VAL A 78 -0.13 -8.96 2.89
CA VAL A 78 1.17 -8.96 3.58
C VAL A 78 1.05 -9.63 4.95
N SER A 79 0.00 -9.32 5.71
CA SER A 79 -0.22 -9.89 7.05
C SER A 79 -0.49 -11.40 6.96
N ALA A 80 -1.29 -11.84 5.98
CA ALA A 80 -1.53 -13.25 5.68
C ALA A 80 -0.23 -13.96 5.27
N LYS A 81 0.60 -13.34 4.41
CA LYS A 81 1.91 -13.88 4.03
C LYS A 81 2.82 -14.06 5.24
N VAL A 82 2.90 -13.07 6.11
CA VAL A 82 3.69 -13.11 7.35
C VAL A 82 3.21 -14.24 8.26
N SER A 83 1.89 -14.31 8.52
CA SER A 83 1.30 -15.34 9.36
C SER A 83 1.51 -16.75 8.80
N MET A 84 1.40 -16.93 7.48
CA MET A 84 1.55 -18.24 6.83
C MET A 84 3.00 -18.71 6.71
N PHE A 85 3.94 -17.81 6.45
CA PHE A 85 5.33 -18.17 6.11
C PHE A 85 6.36 -17.78 7.17
N GLY A 86 5.93 -17.22 8.30
CA GLY A 86 6.73 -17.11 9.52
C GLY A 86 8.17 -16.71 9.26
N LEU A 87 8.40 -15.52 8.70
CA LEU A 87 9.63 -14.82 9.07
C LEU A 87 9.45 -14.50 10.54
N ASP A 88 10.40 -14.92 11.39
CA ASP A 88 10.44 -14.64 12.83
C ASP A 88 9.79 -13.28 13.13
N SER A 89 8.94 -13.21 14.15
CA SER A 89 8.05 -12.05 14.38
C SER A 89 8.77 -10.70 14.34
N ASP A 90 10.06 -10.71 14.66
CA ASP A 90 10.98 -9.56 14.63
C ASP A 90 11.32 -9.07 13.21
N LEU A 91 11.45 -9.98 12.24
CA LEU A 91 11.69 -9.66 10.84
C LEU A 91 10.41 -9.24 10.11
N ALA A 92 9.27 -9.79 10.52
CA ALA A 92 7.96 -9.34 10.04
C ALA A 92 7.68 -7.88 10.43
N ASN A 93 7.98 -7.49 11.67
CA ASN A 93 7.89 -6.10 12.12
C ASN A 93 8.87 -5.17 11.39
N CYS A 94 10.11 -5.60 11.15
CA CYS A 94 11.09 -4.81 10.38
C CYS A 94 10.62 -4.52 8.94
N ILE A 95 10.03 -5.51 8.26
CA ILE A 95 9.53 -5.34 6.89
C ILE A 95 8.28 -4.46 6.88
N ALA A 96 7.40 -4.61 7.87
CA ALA A 96 6.25 -3.73 8.03
C ALA A 96 6.69 -2.26 8.20
N GLU A 97 7.67 -1.97 9.07
CA GLU A 97 8.19 -0.62 9.25
C GLU A 97 8.88 -0.06 7.99
N ALA A 98 9.63 -0.89 7.25
CA ALA A 98 10.34 -0.47 6.03
C ALA A 98 9.40 -0.16 4.86
N ILE A 99 8.23 -0.82 4.79
CA ILE A 99 7.23 -0.61 3.72
C ILE A 99 6.20 0.45 4.13
N LEU A 100 5.83 0.53 5.40
CA LEU A 100 4.75 1.40 5.90
C LEU A 100 5.24 2.80 6.33
N GLY A 101 6.55 2.98 6.53
CA GLY A 101 7.11 4.22 7.08
C GLY A 101 6.86 4.33 8.58
N SER A 102 7.85 4.84 9.31
CA SER A 102 7.89 4.87 10.79
C SER A 102 6.56 5.29 11.40
N VAL A 103 5.89 4.35 12.08
CA VAL A 103 4.77 4.68 12.96
C VAL A 103 5.39 5.40 14.16
N ALA A 104 5.13 6.70 14.28
CA ALA A 104 5.69 7.54 15.33
C ALA A 104 5.39 6.95 16.72
N GLY A 105 6.41 6.38 17.37
CA GLY A 105 6.30 5.86 18.74
C GLY A 105 7.26 4.73 19.12
N ALA A 106 7.84 3.98 18.17
CA ALA A 106 8.68 2.82 18.51
C ALA A 106 10.17 3.18 18.71
N VAL A 107 10.48 3.98 19.74
CA VAL A 107 11.85 4.09 20.25
C VAL A 107 12.13 2.86 21.12
N THR A 108 12.59 1.75 20.53
CA THR A 108 13.41 0.74 21.27
C THR A 108 14.09 -0.34 20.41
N THR A 109 13.81 -0.51 19.11
CA THR A 109 14.27 -1.70 18.36
C THR A 109 15.66 -1.56 17.70
N ALA A 110 16.14 -0.35 17.41
CA ALA A 110 17.48 -0.17 16.83
C ALA A 110 18.61 -0.67 17.77
N SER A 111 18.43 -0.53 19.09
CA SER A 111 19.38 -1.05 20.09
C SER A 111 19.38 -2.59 20.14
N THR A 112 18.23 -3.21 19.89
CA THR A 112 18.08 -4.68 19.92
C THR A 112 18.69 -5.32 18.68
N VAL A 113 18.50 -4.71 17.50
CA VAL A 113 19.13 -5.15 16.23
C VAL A 113 20.66 -5.07 16.32
N ALA A 114 21.21 -3.97 16.84
CA ALA A 114 22.66 -3.85 17.03
C ALA A 114 23.22 -4.89 18.01
N THR A 115 22.47 -5.23 19.06
CA THR A 115 22.88 -6.25 20.05
C THR A 115 22.83 -7.65 19.46
N HIS A 116 21.80 -7.96 18.65
CA HIS A 116 21.66 -9.29 18.06
C HIS A 116 22.69 -9.54 16.95
N MET A 117 22.95 -8.55 16.08
CA MET A 117 24.00 -8.62 15.06
C MET A 117 25.39 -8.74 15.68
N LYS A 118 25.64 -8.06 16.81
CA LYS A 118 26.91 -8.18 17.55
C LYS A 118 27.12 -9.59 18.13
N ASN A 119 26.06 -10.25 18.59
CA ASN A 119 26.16 -11.60 19.14
C ASN A 119 26.40 -12.66 18.04
N GLU A 120 25.78 -12.51 16.87
CA GLU A 120 26.00 -13.37 15.70
C GLU A 120 27.43 -13.23 15.13
N LEU A 121 28.00 -12.01 15.14
CA LEU A 121 29.37 -11.75 14.69
C LEU A 121 30.45 -12.32 15.63
N ASN A 122 30.16 -12.42 16.93
CA ASN A 122 31.09 -12.95 17.94
C ASN A 122 30.96 -14.48 18.15
N SER A 123 30.05 -15.14 17.43
CA SER A 123 29.82 -16.60 17.51
C SER A 123 30.51 -17.39 16.39
N LYS A 124 31.42 -16.77 15.63
CA LYS A 124 32.36 -17.41 14.69
C LYS A 124 33.78 -17.30 15.21
#